data_AF-A0A1V6IQF6-F1
#
_entry.id   AF-A0A1V6IQF6-F1
#
_cell.length_a   1.000
_cell.length_b   1.000
_cell.length_c   1.000
_cell.angle_alpha   90.00
_cell.angle_beta   90.00
_cell.angle_gamma   90.00
#
_symmetry.space_group_name_H-M   'P 1'
#
loop_
_entity.id
_entity.type
_entity.pdbx_description
1 polymer ?
#
loop_
_entity_poly.entity_id
_entity_poly.type
_entity_poly.pdbx_seq_one_letter_code
_entity_poly.pdbx_strand_id
1 'polypeptide(L)'
;MEEINCKKCGKTVSSGFPHCPYCGESLSKEKQDQANYFSLCRHCGRGLRRIWITCPYCNGILDPISHEKYKHMESKNPEAIESNRKGNEYLESRDAANAIKCYERAIELDPSYTVAWRSKGISLLNIGRDSEALSCFERATELNPNYAPTWRNKGVSLLRLGKYPEALSCYERAIELDPNNAFAWRNKGISLLNMGRYSEALSCFERAIELNSKDAHAWWNKGVALQKLGRDTLANECLDKAKQLGYKE
;
A
#
# COMPACT_ATOMS: atom_id res chain seq x y z
N MET A 1 -13.87 11.12 -18.84
CA MET A 1 -12.96 12.20 -18.41
C MET A 1 -13.81 13.11 -17.54
N GLU A 2 -13.49 13.23 -16.26
CA GLU A 2 -14.13 14.21 -15.36
C GLU A 2 -13.44 15.56 -15.52
N GLU A 3 -14.21 16.65 -15.46
CA GLU A 3 -13.71 18.01 -15.53
C GLU A 3 -13.74 18.64 -14.14
N ILE A 4 -12.61 19.20 -13.71
CA ILE A 4 -12.45 19.82 -12.39
C ILE A 4 -12.11 21.30 -12.59
N ASN A 5 -12.95 22.18 -12.04
CA ASN A 5 -12.70 23.62 -12.08
C ASN A 5 -11.77 24.07 -10.96
N CYS A 6 -10.64 24.67 -11.31
CA CYS A 6 -9.68 25.18 -10.34
C CYS A 6 -10.20 26.43 -9.63
N LYS A 7 -10.45 26.33 -8.31
CA LYS A 7 -10.86 27.48 -7.49
C LYS A 7 -9.83 28.62 -7.42
N LYS A 8 -8.55 28.35 -7.70
CA LYS A 8 -7.47 29.36 -7.66
C LYS A 8 -7.34 30.18 -8.94
N CYS A 9 -7.57 29.57 -10.11
CA CYS A 9 -7.35 30.24 -11.41
C CYS A 9 -8.54 30.19 -12.38
N GLY A 10 -9.66 29.57 -11.98
CA GLY A 10 -10.86 29.44 -12.80
C GLY A 10 -10.78 28.45 -13.97
N LYS A 11 -9.60 27.90 -14.27
CA LYS A 11 -9.42 26.97 -15.40
C LYS A 11 -9.99 25.58 -15.12
N THR A 12 -10.63 25.00 -16.13
CA THR A 12 -11.10 23.61 -16.14
C THR A 12 -9.93 22.67 -16.43
N VAL A 13 -9.88 21.57 -15.69
CA VAL A 13 -8.80 20.56 -15.77
C VAL A 13 -9.43 19.19 -16.01
N SER A 14 -9.05 18.50 -17.07
CA SER A 14 -9.60 17.18 -17.42
C SER A 14 -8.83 16.02 -16.75
N SER A 15 -9.56 15.04 -16.22
CA SER A 15 -9.01 13.82 -15.63
C SER A 15 -8.77 12.76 -16.72
N GLY A 16 -7.52 12.54 -17.11
CA GLY A 16 -7.13 11.48 -18.02
C GLY A 16 -5.75 11.71 -18.65
N PHE A 17 -4.84 10.77 -18.46
CA PHE A 17 -3.50 10.83 -19.05
C PHE A 17 -3.30 9.62 -19.99
N PRO A 18 -3.24 9.82 -21.31
CA PRO A 18 -2.74 8.79 -22.22
C PRO A 18 -1.22 8.57 -22.06
N HIS A 19 -0.51 9.54 -21.45
CA HIS A 19 0.94 9.57 -21.25
C HIS A 19 1.28 10.10 -19.86
N CYS A 20 2.38 9.62 -19.25
CA CYS A 20 2.86 10.11 -17.97
C CYS A 20 3.16 11.61 -18.04
N PRO A 21 2.60 12.47 -17.16
CA PRO A 21 2.82 13.91 -17.22
C PRO A 21 4.24 14.35 -16.84
N TYR A 22 5.07 13.42 -16.34
CA TYR A 22 6.42 13.73 -15.88
C TYR A 22 7.52 13.23 -16.81
N CYS A 23 7.26 12.19 -17.61
CA CYS A 23 8.26 11.62 -18.53
C CYS A 23 7.74 11.37 -19.94
N GLY A 24 6.46 11.62 -20.22
CA GLY A 24 5.88 11.46 -21.55
C GLY A 24 5.56 10.02 -21.97
N GLU A 25 5.93 9.01 -21.18
CA GLU A 25 5.71 7.60 -21.52
C GLU A 25 4.24 7.18 -21.56
N SER A 26 3.86 6.36 -22.55
CA SER A 26 2.47 5.93 -22.77
C SER A 26 1.97 4.99 -21.66
N LEU A 27 0.76 5.24 -21.16
CA LEU A 27 0.12 4.43 -20.12
C LEU A 27 -0.82 3.38 -20.76
N SER A 28 -0.47 2.09 -20.70
CA SER A 28 -1.25 1.01 -21.34
C SER A 28 -2.69 0.87 -20.78
N LYS A 29 -3.63 0.34 -21.59
CA LYS A 29 -5.07 0.24 -21.24
C LYS A 29 -5.35 -0.55 -19.95
N GLU A 30 -4.64 -1.64 -19.68
CA GLU A 30 -4.76 -2.36 -18.38
C GLU A 30 -4.26 -1.52 -17.18
N LYS A 31 -3.31 -0.59 -17.42
CA LYS A 31 -2.84 0.40 -16.42
C LYS A 31 -3.82 1.57 -16.24
N GLN A 32 -4.81 1.72 -17.12
CA GLN A 32 -5.87 2.72 -17.00
C GLN A 32 -6.98 2.21 -16.06
N ASP A 33 -7.37 0.94 -16.15
CA ASP A 33 -8.49 0.38 -15.37
C ASP A 33 -8.08 -0.14 -13.98
N GLN A 34 -6.83 -0.58 -13.79
CA GLN A 34 -6.32 -1.01 -12.47
C GLN A 34 -5.71 0.12 -11.62
N ALA A 35 -5.73 1.37 -12.11
CA ALA A 35 -5.25 2.52 -11.36
C ALA A 35 -6.29 2.95 -10.29
N ASN A 36 -6.33 2.23 -9.18
CA ASN A 36 -6.89 2.72 -7.92
C ASN A 36 -6.09 3.94 -7.47
N TYR A 37 -6.55 5.17 -7.78
CA TYR A 37 -6.02 6.48 -7.36
C TYR A 37 -4.50 6.76 -7.53
N PHE A 38 -3.66 5.75 -7.72
CA PHE A 38 -2.20 5.75 -7.66
C PHE A 38 -1.67 4.54 -8.44
N SER A 39 -1.14 4.78 -9.64
CA SER A 39 -0.14 3.89 -10.23
C SER A 39 1.23 4.55 -10.13
N LEU A 40 2.32 3.80 -10.06
CA LEU A 40 3.66 4.35 -10.26
C LEU A 40 3.94 4.35 -11.76
N CYS A 41 4.46 5.44 -12.29
CA CYS A 41 5.09 5.40 -13.59
C CYS A 41 6.33 4.53 -13.44
N ARG A 42 6.32 3.32 -13.99
CA ARG A 42 7.48 2.41 -13.91
C ARG A 42 8.73 3.00 -14.57
N HIS A 43 8.55 3.93 -15.51
CA HIS A 43 9.66 4.62 -16.16
C HIS A 43 10.31 5.67 -15.24
N CYS A 44 9.54 6.60 -14.67
CA CYS A 44 10.10 7.70 -13.88
C CYS A 44 9.96 7.56 -12.36
N GLY A 45 9.34 6.47 -11.88
CA GLY A 45 9.10 6.21 -10.46
C GLY A 45 8.12 7.17 -9.77
N ARG A 46 7.54 8.13 -10.50
CA ARG A 46 6.60 9.11 -9.93
C ARG A 46 5.17 8.54 -9.89
N GLY A 47 4.41 8.94 -8.87
CA GLY A 47 2.99 8.59 -8.77
C GLY A 47 2.20 9.19 -9.94
N LEU A 48 1.64 8.33 -10.78
CA LEU A 48 0.64 8.64 -11.79
C LEU A 48 -0.71 8.81 -11.09
N ARG A 49 -1.17 10.06 -11.04
CA ARG A 49 -2.45 10.41 -10.42
C ARG A 49 -3.48 10.55 -11.54
N ARG A 50 -4.57 9.77 -11.46
CA ARG A 50 -5.70 9.86 -12.40
C ARG A 50 -6.45 11.21 -12.29
N ILE A 51 -6.29 11.88 -11.15
CA ILE A 51 -6.92 13.16 -10.80
C ILE A 51 -5.82 14.18 -10.49
N TRP A 52 -5.93 15.37 -11.08
CA TRP A 52 -5.06 16.48 -10.75
C TRP A 52 -5.35 16.90 -9.31
N ILE A 53 -4.40 16.65 -8.41
CA ILE A 53 -4.49 17.04 -7.00
C ILE A 53 -4.20 18.54 -6.84
N THR A 54 -3.34 19.06 -7.72
CA THR A 54 -3.04 20.46 -7.91
C THR A 54 -3.26 20.84 -9.36
N CYS A 55 -3.70 22.06 -9.60
CA CYS A 55 -3.94 22.60 -10.93
C CYS A 55 -2.61 22.75 -11.68
N PRO A 56 -2.46 22.19 -12.89
CA PRO A 56 -1.23 22.30 -13.67
C PRO A 56 -0.87 23.74 -14.04
N TYR A 57 -1.86 24.63 -14.07
CA TYR A 57 -1.68 26.01 -14.51
C TYR A 57 -1.24 26.96 -13.40
N CYS A 58 -1.56 26.66 -12.13
CA CYS A 58 -1.33 27.60 -11.01
C CYS A 58 -0.94 26.94 -9.69
N ASN A 59 -0.76 25.61 -9.69
CA ASN A 59 -0.53 24.78 -8.51
C ASN A 59 -1.58 24.94 -7.39
N GLY A 60 -2.78 25.43 -7.72
CA GLY A 60 -3.90 25.51 -6.77
C GLY A 60 -4.43 24.13 -6.42
N ILE A 61 -4.75 23.89 -5.15
CA ILE A 61 -5.28 22.60 -4.69
C ILE A 61 -6.66 22.36 -5.33
N LEU A 62 -6.80 21.24 -6.03
CA LEU A 62 -8.04 20.80 -6.67
C LEU A 62 -8.78 19.77 -5.83
N ASP A 63 -8.03 18.87 -5.19
CA ASP A 63 -8.54 17.88 -4.25
C ASP A 63 -7.76 17.99 -2.94
N PRO A 64 -8.31 18.68 -1.92
CA PRO A 64 -7.65 18.87 -0.64
C PRO A 64 -7.36 17.56 0.11
N ILE A 65 -8.25 16.57 0.01
CA ILE A 65 -8.11 15.29 0.73
C ILE A 65 -6.92 14.54 0.15
N SER A 66 -6.88 14.40 -1.17
CA SER A 66 -5.77 13.73 -1.80
C SER A 66 -4.48 14.57 -1.72
N HIS A 67 -4.57 15.90 -1.75
CA HIS A 67 -3.40 16.76 -1.53
C HIS A 67 -2.75 16.49 -0.17
N GLU A 68 -3.55 16.45 0.89
CA GLU A 68 -3.08 16.12 2.23
C GLU A 68 -2.45 14.73 2.29
N LYS A 69 -3.07 13.74 1.63
CA LYS A 69 -2.59 12.36 1.57
C LYS A 69 -1.24 12.22 0.88
N TYR A 70 -0.92 13.07 -0.10
CA TYR A 70 0.22 12.83 -1.00
C TYR A 70 1.26 13.97 -1.03
N LYS A 71 1.04 15.10 -0.35
CA LYS A 71 1.96 16.26 -0.38
C LYS A 71 3.37 15.96 0.15
N HIS A 72 3.51 14.98 1.04
CA HIS A 72 4.79 14.60 1.64
C HIS A 72 5.50 13.45 0.92
N MET A 73 4.97 12.97 -0.20
CA MET A 73 5.52 11.79 -0.88
C MET A 73 6.65 12.10 -1.85
N GLU A 74 6.76 13.32 -2.35
CA GLU A 74 7.64 13.64 -3.47
C GLU A 74 8.80 14.50 -3.01
N SER A 75 10.01 14.06 -3.33
CA SER A 75 11.21 14.89 -3.20
C SER A 75 11.20 15.99 -4.26
N LYS A 76 11.75 17.15 -3.92
CA LYS A 76 12.09 18.20 -4.89
C LYS A 76 13.51 18.07 -5.43
N ASN A 77 14.33 17.20 -4.84
CA ASN A 77 15.72 16.97 -5.24
C ASN A 77 15.77 16.03 -6.46
N PRO A 78 16.19 16.49 -7.66
CA PRO A 78 16.22 15.66 -8.87
C PRO A 78 17.11 14.41 -8.73
N GLU A 79 18.23 14.51 -8.02
CA GLU A 79 19.12 13.38 -7.79
C GLU A 79 18.48 12.34 -6.88
N ALA A 80 17.72 12.78 -5.85
CA ALA A 80 16.99 11.86 -4.97
C ALA A 80 15.92 11.10 -5.74
N ILE A 81 15.19 11.80 -6.62
CA ILE A 81 14.18 11.20 -7.51
C ILE A 81 14.82 10.18 -8.44
N GLU A 82 15.95 10.53 -9.07
CA GLU A 82 16.68 9.64 -9.98
C GLU A 82 17.22 8.41 -9.26
N SER A 83 17.75 8.58 -8.06
CA SER A 83 18.23 7.46 -7.26
C SER A 83 17.08 6.52 -6.88
N ASN A 84 15.92 7.06 -6.47
CA ASN A 84 14.73 6.23 -6.20
C ASN A 84 14.22 5.52 -7.47
N ARG A 85 14.30 6.18 -8.64
CA ARG A 85 13.94 5.58 -9.94
C ARG A 85 14.80 4.36 -10.24
N LYS A 86 16.13 4.48 -10.16
CA LYS A 86 17.07 3.37 -10.31
C LYS A 86 16.80 2.23 -9.32
N GLY A 87 16.46 2.59 -8.08
CA GLY A 87 16.08 1.60 -7.06
C GLY A 87 14.89 0.74 -7.50
N ASN A 88 13.87 1.35 -8.12
CA ASN A 88 12.72 0.62 -8.64
C ASN A 88 13.11 -0.32 -9.80
N GLU A 89 14.02 0.10 -10.69
CA GLU A 89 14.50 -0.74 -11.79
C GLU A 89 15.20 -2.01 -11.28
N TYR A 90 16.04 -1.87 -10.26
CA TYR A 90 16.67 -3.01 -9.60
C TYR A 90 15.64 -3.92 -8.90
N LEU A 91 14.62 -3.33 -8.26
CA LEU A 91 13.56 -4.10 -7.63
C LEU A 91 12.75 -4.91 -8.64
N GLU A 92 12.44 -4.34 -9.81
CA GLU A 92 11.80 -5.07 -10.93
C GLU A 92 12.68 -6.22 -11.45
N SER A 93 13.99 -6.00 -11.49
CA SER A 93 15.00 -7.01 -11.82
C SER A 93 15.25 -8.03 -10.70
N ARG A 94 14.49 -7.97 -9.60
CA ARG A 94 14.62 -8.79 -8.38
C ARG A 94 15.96 -8.65 -7.64
N ASP A 95 16.69 -7.59 -7.92
CA ASP A 95 17.93 -7.24 -7.22
C ASP A 95 17.62 -6.30 -6.05
N ALA A 96 17.14 -6.89 -4.96
CA ALA A 96 16.79 -6.13 -3.77
C ALA A 96 18.01 -5.43 -3.13
N ALA A 97 19.22 -5.98 -3.28
CA ALA A 97 20.42 -5.41 -2.67
C ALA A 97 20.80 -4.07 -3.32
N ASN A 98 20.84 -4.01 -4.66
CA ASN A 98 21.12 -2.75 -5.36
C ASN A 98 19.93 -1.78 -5.27
N ALA A 99 18.69 -2.29 -5.24
CA ALA A 99 17.53 -1.45 -4.97
C ALA A 99 17.66 -0.69 -3.64
N ILE A 100 18.03 -1.39 -2.56
CA ILE A 100 18.21 -0.80 -1.23
C ILE A 100 19.27 0.32 -1.25
N LYS A 101 20.43 0.09 -1.89
CA LYS A 101 21.49 1.12 -2.00
C LYS A 101 21.00 2.38 -2.73
N CYS A 102 20.23 2.21 -3.80
CA CYS A 102 19.63 3.32 -4.53
C CYS A 102 18.61 4.10 -3.67
N TYR A 103 17.81 3.41 -2.86
CA TYR A 103 16.89 4.09 -1.92
C TYR A 103 17.63 4.77 -0.77
N GLU A 104 18.71 4.19 -0.25
CA GLU A 104 19.59 4.81 0.74
C GLU A 104 20.17 6.11 0.22
N ARG A 105 20.71 6.10 -1.00
CA ARG A 105 21.20 7.31 -1.64
C ARG A 105 20.10 8.37 -1.83
N ALA A 106 18.88 7.96 -2.19
CA ALA A 106 17.74 8.88 -2.29
C ALA A 106 17.39 9.52 -0.94
N ILE A 107 17.46 8.75 0.15
CA ILE A 107 17.20 9.21 1.51
C ILE A 107 18.30 10.14 2.02
N GLU A 108 19.57 9.87 1.71
CA GLU A 108 20.69 10.76 2.03
C GLU A 108 20.52 12.13 1.37
N LEU A 109 20.08 12.13 0.11
CA LEU A 109 19.84 13.33 -0.69
C LEU A 109 18.59 14.11 -0.26
N ASP A 110 17.57 13.41 0.24
CA ASP A 110 16.36 13.99 0.81
C ASP A 110 15.77 13.09 1.90
N PRO A 111 16.10 13.37 3.18
CA PRO A 111 15.60 12.60 4.32
C PRO A 111 14.07 12.66 4.50
N SER A 112 13.40 13.62 3.86
CA SER A 112 11.94 13.77 3.88
C SER A 112 11.23 13.02 2.75
N TYR A 113 11.98 12.33 1.89
CA TYR A 113 11.42 11.61 0.75
C TYR A 113 10.70 10.32 1.18
N THR A 114 9.44 10.47 1.61
CA THR A 114 8.60 9.38 2.14
C THR A 114 8.55 8.16 1.22
N VAL A 115 8.54 8.36 -0.11
CA VAL A 115 8.51 7.24 -1.07
C VAL A 115 9.79 6.41 -1.00
N ALA A 116 10.97 7.03 -0.88
CA ALA A 116 12.23 6.29 -0.79
C ALA A 116 12.30 5.44 0.49
N TRP A 117 11.88 6.00 1.62
CA TRP A 117 11.75 5.25 2.89
C TRP A 117 10.82 4.04 2.73
N ARG A 118 9.64 4.23 2.15
CA ARG A 118 8.68 3.14 1.93
C ARG A 118 9.24 2.08 0.99
N SER A 119 9.87 2.46 -0.12
CA SER A 119 10.43 1.53 -1.11
C SER A 119 11.60 0.73 -0.55
N LYS A 120 12.47 1.36 0.25
CA LYS A 120 13.50 0.68 1.04
C LYS A 120 12.88 -0.37 1.97
N GLY A 121 11.86 0.03 2.74
CA GLY A 121 11.16 -0.87 3.66
C GLY A 121 10.53 -2.08 2.95
N ILE A 122 9.90 -1.89 1.79
CA ILE A 122 9.34 -2.99 0.99
C ILE A 122 10.43 -3.94 0.51
N SER A 123 11.56 -3.40 0.05
CA SER A 123 12.69 -4.20 -0.43
C SER A 123 13.30 -5.04 0.70
N LEU A 124 13.42 -4.46 1.90
CA LEU A 124 13.87 -5.15 3.11
C LEU A 124 12.90 -6.25 3.54
N LEU A 125 11.58 -6.01 3.51
CA LEU A 125 10.57 -7.04 3.76
C LEU A 125 10.68 -8.22 2.79
N ASN A 126 10.95 -7.95 1.50
CA ASN A 126 11.05 -8.99 0.49
C ASN A 126 12.24 -9.94 0.73
N ILE A 127 13.30 -9.47 1.38
CA ILE A 127 14.47 -10.27 1.72
C ILE A 127 14.49 -10.71 3.20
N GLY A 128 13.38 -10.57 3.91
CA GLY A 128 13.22 -11.04 5.30
C GLY A 128 13.91 -10.18 6.36
N ARG A 129 14.37 -8.97 6.03
CA ARG A 129 14.95 -8.02 7.00
C ARG A 129 13.85 -7.20 7.66
N ASP A 130 12.96 -7.87 8.38
CA ASP A 130 11.71 -7.29 8.87
C ASP A 130 11.93 -6.16 9.90
N SER A 131 12.94 -6.25 10.77
CA SER A 131 13.27 -5.21 11.75
C SER A 131 13.72 -3.90 11.10
N GLU A 132 14.53 -3.97 10.04
CA GLU A 132 14.99 -2.78 9.33
C GLU A 132 13.88 -2.19 8.45
N ALA A 133 13.03 -3.06 7.90
CA ALA A 133 11.83 -2.62 7.21
C ALA A 133 10.89 -1.84 8.13
N LEU A 134 10.71 -2.32 9.37
CA LEU A 134 9.92 -1.62 10.39
C LEU A 134 10.42 -0.20 10.61
N SER A 135 11.73 -0.01 10.83
CA SER A 135 12.32 1.33 11.01
C SER A 135 12.08 2.24 9.79
N CYS A 136 12.16 1.69 8.58
CA CYS A 136 11.84 2.45 7.37
C CYS A 136 10.37 2.88 7.32
N PHE A 137 9.45 2.00 7.70
CA PHE A 137 8.02 2.32 7.71
C PHE A 137 7.64 3.27 8.85
N GLU A 138 8.28 3.18 10.01
CA GLU A 138 8.13 4.15 11.10
C GLU A 138 8.44 5.56 10.59
N ARG A 139 9.61 5.72 9.96
CA ARG A 139 9.99 7.00 9.38
C ARG A 139 9.02 7.47 8.30
N ALA A 140 8.57 6.57 7.42
CA ALA A 140 7.59 6.91 6.39
C ALA A 140 6.21 7.30 6.98
N THR A 141 5.77 6.69 8.10
CA THR A 141 4.52 7.07 8.77
C THR A 141 4.62 8.39 9.53
N GLU A 142 5.79 8.72 10.08
CA GLU A 142 6.04 10.04 10.69
C GLU A 142 5.97 11.15 9.64
N LEU A 143 6.59 10.94 8.48
CA LEU A 143 6.60 11.91 7.38
C LEU A 143 5.23 12.02 6.70
N ASN A 144 4.47 10.93 6.62
CA ASN A 144 3.14 10.92 6.05
C ASN A 144 2.18 9.97 6.79
N PRO A 145 1.43 10.48 7.79
CA PRO A 145 0.54 9.66 8.60
C PRO A 145 -0.77 9.29 7.89
N ASN A 146 -1.07 9.89 6.73
CA ASN A 146 -2.37 9.76 6.06
C ASN A 146 -2.34 8.76 4.88
N TYR A 147 -1.28 7.97 4.76
CA TYR A 147 -1.15 7.01 3.68
C TYR A 147 -1.28 5.55 4.14
N ALA A 148 -2.47 4.98 3.93
CA ALA A 148 -2.84 3.63 4.36
C ALA A 148 -1.83 2.52 3.99
N PRO A 149 -1.26 2.46 2.76
CA PRO A 149 -0.33 1.39 2.40
C PRO A 149 0.94 1.35 3.25
N THR A 150 1.42 2.48 3.77
CA THR A 150 2.59 2.50 4.68
C THR A 150 2.24 1.86 6.01
N TRP A 151 1.11 2.22 6.61
CA TRP A 151 0.60 1.61 7.85
C TRP A 151 0.39 0.12 7.71
N ARG A 152 -0.19 -0.31 6.60
CA ARG A 152 -0.38 -1.73 6.27
C ARG A 152 0.96 -2.47 6.22
N ASN A 153 1.98 -1.92 5.54
CA ASN A 153 3.29 -2.56 5.45
C ASN A 153 4.07 -2.54 6.77
N LYS A 154 3.91 -1.49 7.58
CA LYS A 154 4.39 -1.45 8.97
C LYS A 154 3.78 -2.59 9.78
N GLY A 155 2.46 -2.77 9.68
CA GLY A 155 1.74 -3.89 10.29
C GLY A 155 2.25 -5.26 9.84
N VAL A 156 2.61 -5.43 8.56
CA VAL A 156 3.21 -6.69 8.06
C VAL A 156 4.55 -6.98 8.72
N SER A 157 5.40 -5.95 8.87
CA SER A 157 6.70 -6.08 9.53
C SER A 157 6.51 -6.50 10.99
N LEU A 158 5.61 -5.83 11.71
CA LEU A 158 5.30 -6.15 13.11
C LEU A 158 4.70 -7.55 13.26
N LEU A 159 3.79 -7.95 12.36
CA LEU A 159 3.19 -9.29 12.36
C LEU A 159 4.25 -10.39 12.21
N ARG A 160 5.20 -10.22 11.27
CA ARG A 160 6.31 -11.16 11.07
C ARG A 160 7.28 -11.22 12.25
N LEU A 161 7.44 -10.09 12.94
CA LEU A 161 8.24 -9.99 14.17
C LEU A 161 7.50 -10.51 15.43
N GLY A 162 6.26 -11.01 15.30
CA GLY A 162 5.45 -11.48 16.44
C GLY A 162 4.87 -10.38 17.33
N LYS A 163 4.97 -9.11 16.92
CA LYS A 163 4.44 -7.94 17.65
C LYS A 163 2.97 -7.70 17.29
N TYR A 164 2.11 -8.65 17.67
CA TYR A 164 0.71 -8.68 17.24
C TYR A 164 -0.14 -7.49 17.71
N PRO A 165 -0.02 -6.99 18.96
CA PRO A 165 -0.77 -5.80 19.40
C PRO A 165 -0.44 -4.55 18.57
N GLU A 166 0.84 -4.31 18.29
CA GLU A 166 1.29 -3.16 17.51
C GLU A 166 0.90 -3.31 16.03
N ALA A 167 0.96 -4.54 15.49
CA ALA A 167 0.47 -4.84 14.16
C ALA A 167 -1.03 -4.54 14.02
N LEU A 168 -1.83 -4.92 15.03
CA LEU A 168 -3.27 -4.63 15.10
C LEU A 168 -3.52 -3.12 14.98
N SER A 169 -2.86 -2.29 15.79
CA SER A 169 -3.01 -0.83 15.72
C SER A 169 -2.64 -0.26 14.35
N CYS A 170 -1.60 -0.81 13.71
CA CYS A 170 -1.22 -0.40 12.35
C CYS A 170 -2.29 -0.76 11.30
N TYR A 171 -2.88 -1.95 11.40
CA TYR A 171 -3.96 -2.34 10.47
C TYR A 171 -5.24 -1.55 10.71
N GLU A 172 -5.57 -1.23 11.96
CA GLU A 172 -6.69 -0.33 12.29
C GLU A 172 -6.51 1.03 11.66
N ARG A 173 -5.32 1.63 11.80
CA ARG A 173 -5.01 2.90 11.15
C ARG A 173 -5.07 2.81 9.62
N ALA A 174 -4.61 1.70 9.03
CA ALA A 174 -4.71 1.48 7.59
C ALA A 174 -6.18 1.37 7.12
N ILE A 175 -7.04 0.71 7.90
CA ILE A 175 -8.48 0.52 7.63
C ILE A 175 -9.24 1.84 7.81
N GLU A 176 -8.93 2.65 8.82
CA GLU A 176 -9.50 3.99 8.98
C GLU A 176 -9.27 4.87 7.74
N LEU A 177 -8.06 4.77 7.17
CA LEU A 177 -7.65 5.54 5.99
C LEU A 177 -8.14 4.92 4.65
N ASP A 178 -8.41 3.62 4.63
CA ASP A 178 -8.89 2.86 3.48
C ASP A 178 -9.75 1.66 3.93
N PRO A 179 -11.07 1.88 4.18
CA PRO A 179 -11.96 0.85 4.71
C PRO A 179 -12.18 -0.35 3.78
N ASN A 180 -11.85 -0.19 2.48
CA ASN A 180 -12.04 -1.21 1.46
C ASN A 180 -10.78 -2.05 1.23
N ASN A 181 -9.76 -1.91 2.09
CA ASN A 181 -8.53 -2.67 1.99
C ASN A 181 -8.68 -4.10 2.52
N ALA A 182 -9.12 -5.03 1.66
CA ALA A 182 -9.30 -6.45 2.03
C ALA A 182 -8.04 -7.07 2.68
N PHE A 183 -6.85 -6.70 2.20
CA PHE A 183 -5.58 -7.19 2.74
C PHE A 183 -5.34 -6.69 4.18
N ALA A 184 -5.68 -5.45 4.50
CA ALA A 184 -5.54 -4.93 5.86
C ALA A 184 -6.53 -5.62 6.82
N TRP A 185 -7.78 -5.84 6.40
CA TRP A 185 -8.76 -6.62 7.16
C TRP A 185 -8.30 -8.04 7.43
N ARG A 186 -7.77 -8.74 6.41
CA ARG A 186 -7.24 -10.09 6.58
C ARG A 186 -6.11 -10.14 7.60
N ASN A 187 -5.12 -9.24 7.50
CA ASN A 187 -3.98 -9.27 8.43
C ASN A 187 -4.31 -8.74 9.83
N LYS A 188 -5.31 -7.86 9.97
CA LYS A 188 -5.95 -7.56 11.26
C LYS A 188 -6.49 -8.84 11.89
N GLY A 189 -7.24 -9.63 11.12
CA GLY A 189 -7.75 -10.93 11.54
C GLY A 189 -6.64 -11.90 11.95
N ILE A 190 -5.55 -12.00 11.17
CA ILE A 190 -4.40 -12.85 11.52
C ILE A 190 -3.75 -12.40 12.83
N SER A 191 -3.61 -11.08 13.05
CA SER A 191 -3.04 -10.56 14.30
C SER A 191 -3.93 -10.94 15.50
N LEU A 192 -5.24 -10.77 15.37
CA LEU A 192 -6.24 -11.17 16.39
C LEU A 192 -6.24 -12.67 16.65
N LEU A 193 -6.13 -13.49 15.60
CA LEU A 193 -6.05 -14.94 15.68
C LEU A 193 -4.83 -15.37 16.52
N ASN A 194 -3.65 -14.78 16.27
CA ASN A 194 -2.43 -15.06 17.04
C ASN A 194 -2.51 -14.57 18.50
N MET A 195 -3.35 -13.59 18.79
CA MET A 195 -3.65 -13.13 20.15
C MET A 195 -4.76 -13.95 20.85
N GLY A 196 -5.30 -14.98 20.21
CA GLY A 196 -6.39 -15.80 20.76
C GLY A 196 -7.79 -15.15 20.71
N ARG A 197 -7.92 -13.99 20.04
CA ARG A 197 -9.18 -13.23 19.91
C ARG A 197 -10.00 -13.74 18.71
N TYR A 198 -10.40 -15.00 18.77
CA TYR A 198 -10.94 -15.74 17.61
C TYR A 198 -12.25 -15.16 17.05
N SER A 199 -13.18 -14.72 17.91
CA SER A 199 -14.45 -14.13 17.47
C SER A 199 -14.25 -12.83 16.69
N GLU A 200 -13.30 -11.98 17.12
CA GLU A 200 -12.99 -10.73 16.42
C GLU A 200 -12.20 -10.98 15.14
N ALA A 201 -11.32 -11.98 15.14
CA ALA A 201 -10.63 -12.43 13.94
C ALA A 201 -11.63 -12.90 12.87
N LEU A 202 -12.65 -13.67 13.27
CA LEU A 202 -13.72 -14.15 12.40
C LEU A 202 -14.43 -13.00 11.67
N SER A 203 -14.85 -11.96 12.39
CA SER A 203 -15.47 -10.77 11.79
C SER A 203 -14.54 -10.05 10.80
N CYS A 204 -13.24 -10.00 11.10
CA CYS A 204 -12.26 -9.41 10.18
C CYS A 204 -12.09 -10.23 8.89
N PHE A 205 -12.09 -11.57 8.98
CA PHE A 205 -12.02 -12.42 7.80
C PHE A 205 -13.29 -12.36 6.96
N GLU A 206 -14.45 -12.27 7.59
CA GLU A 206 -15.73 -12.03 6.90
C GLU A 206 -15.69 -10.73 6.11
N ARG A 207 -15.24 -9.64 6.73
CA ARG A 207 -15.09 -8.36 6.04
C ARG A 207 -14.08 -8.43 4.89
N ALA A 208 -12.97 -9.14 5.06
CA ALA A 208 -11.99 -9.34 3.98
C ALA A 208 -12.57 -10.13 2.80
N ILE A 209 -13.39 -11.15 3.07
CA ILE A 209 -14.07 -11.97 2.05
C ILE A 209 -15.19 -11.20 1.34
N GLU A 210 -15.95 -10.37 2.06
CA GLU A 210 -16.93 -9.45 1.45
C GLU A 210 -16.27 -8.52 0.43
N LEU A 211 -15.10 -7.98 0.77
CA LEU A 211 -14.33 -7.09 -0.09
C LEU A 211 -13.60 -7.85 -1.23
N ASN A 212 -13.19 -9.09 -0.98
CA ASN A 212 -12.56 -9.95 -1.97
C ASN A 212 -12.91 -11.43 -1.74
N SER A 213 -13.96 -11.90 -2.42
CA SER A 213 -14.48 -13.26 -2.25
C SER A 213 -13.54 -14.37 -2.73
N LYS A 214 -12.50 -14.01 -3.50
CA LYS A 214 -11.47 -14.92 -4.03
C LYS A 214 -10.20 -14.97 -3.18
N ASP A 215 -10.16 -14.29 -2.02
CA ASP A 215 -9.00 -14.35 -1.12
C ASP A 215 -8.91 -15.70 -0.40
N ALA A 216 -8.17 -16.64 -0.99
CA ALA A 216 -7.98 -17.98 -0.46
C ALA A 216 -7.39 -17.98 0.97
N HIS A 217 -6.49 -17.02 1.29
CA HIS A 217 -5.92 -16.90 2.63
C HIS A 217 -6.95 -16.42 3.66
N ALA A 218 -7.89 -15.54 3.27
CA ALA A 218 -8.95 -15.11 4.17
C ALA A 218 -9.91 -16.25 4.49
N TRP A 219 -10.29 -17.06 3.50
CA TRP A 219 -11.10 -18.28 3.71
C TRP A 219 -10.42 -19.30 4.61
N TRP A 220 -9.13 -19.55 4.39
CA TRP A 220 -8.36 -20.47 5.22
C TRP A 220 -8.33 -20.02 6.69
N ASN A 221 -7.95 -18.77 6.93
CA ASN A 221 -7.85 -18.25 8.30
C ASN A 221 -9.23 -18.12 8.97
N LYS A 222 -10.31 -17.89 8.20
CA LYS A 222 -11.69 -18.00 8.69
C LYS A 222 -11.97 -19.40 9.22
N GLY A 223 -11.62 -20.44 8.45
CA GLY A 223 -11.74 -21.84 8.86
C GLY A 223 -10.97 -22.15 10.14
N VAL A 224 -9.71 -21.70 10.23
CA VAL A 224 -8.89 -21.87 11.46
C VAL A 224 -9.53 -21.18 12.66
N ALA A 225 -10.04 -19.95 12.51
CA ALA A 225 -10.73 -19.25 13.58
C ALA A 225 -11.99 -20.01 14.04
N LEU A 226 -12.76 -20.59 13.12
CA LEU A 226 -13.95 -21.38 13.42
C LEU A 226 -13.62 -22.68 14.16
N GLN A 227 -12.54 -23.38 13.81
CA GLN A 227 -12.07 -24.55 14.57
C GLN A 227 -11.71 -24.18 16.01
N LYS A 228 -10.99 -23.06 16.21
CA LYS A 228 -10.66 -22.56 17.55
C LYS A 228 -11.88 -22.17 18.39
N LEU A 229 -13.02 -21.91 17.74
CA LEU A 229 -14.31 -21.64 18.36
C LEU A 229 -15.20 -22.91 18.49
N GLY A 230 -14.73 -24.09 18.08
CA GLY A 230 -15.49 -25.34 18.12
C GLY A 230 -16.61 -25.44 17.08
N ARG A 231 -16.53 -24.69 15.97
CA ARG A 231 -17.53 -24.67 14.89
C ARG A 231 -17.05 -25.46 13.68
N ASP A 232 -16.87 -26.76 13.87
CA ASP A 232 -16.11 -27.61 12.93
C ASP A 232 -16.76 -27.77 11.56
N THR A 233 -18.10 -27.83 11.46
CA THR A 233 -18.80 -27.95 10.19
C THR A 233 -18.56 -26.74 9.29
N LEU A 234 -18.79 -25.53 9.82
CA LEU A 234 -18.53 -24.27 9.13
C LEU A 234 -17.04 -24.07 8.82
N ALA A 235 -16.17 -24.57 9.69
CA ALA A 235 -14.73 -24.52 9.45
C ALA A 235 -14.36 -25.33 8.21
N ASN A 236 -14.82 -26.57 8.09
CA ASN A 236 -14.53 -27.43 6.95
C ASN A 236 -15.01 -26.83 5.63
N GLU A 237 -16.20 -26.23 5.61
CA GLU A 237 -16.71 -25.50 4.43
C GLU A 237 -15.76 -24.36 4.01
N CYS A 238 -15.26 -23.58 4.98
CA CYS A 238 -14.33 -22.48 4.70
C CYS A 238 -12.97 -22.99 4.20
N LEU A 239 -12.45 -24.06 4.80
CA LEU A 239 -11.18 -24.68 4.42
C LEU A 239 -11.25 -25.30 3.01
N ASP A 240 -12.35 -25.99 2.70
CA ASP A 240 -12.60 -26.54 1.36
C ASP A 240 -12.72 -25.42 0.33
N LYS A 241 -13.38 -24.31 0.68
CA LYS A 241 -13.45 -23.14 -0.19
C LYS A 241 -12.07 -22.54 -0.45
N ALA A 242 -11.22 -22.46 0.57
CA ALA A 242 -9.84 -21.98 0.42
C ALA A 242 -9.04 -22.87 -0.54
N LYS A 243 -9.16 -24.20 -0.42
CA LYS A 243 -8.51 -25.17 -1.31
C LYS A 243 -9.00 -25.04 -2.76
N GLN A 244 -10.31 -24.88 -2.97
CA GLN A 244 -10.88 -24.61 -4.31
C GLN A 244 -10.34 -23.32 -4.94
N LEU A 245 -10.01 -22.32 -4.11
CA LEU A 245 -9.40 -21.06 -4.54
C LEU A 245 -7.87 -21.15 -4.70
N GLY A 246 -7.28 -22.34 -4.53
CA GLY A 246 -5.86 -22.59 -4.74
C GLY A 246 -4.98 -22.29 -3.54
N TYR A 247 -5.52 -22.25 -2.32
CA TYR A 247 -4.70 -22.19 -1.10
C TYR A 247 -3.77 -23.41 -1.04
N LYS A 248 -2.49 -23.16 -0.76
CA LYS A 248 -1.48 -24.19 -0.52
C LYS A 248 -0.97 -24.01 0.91
N GLU A 249 -1.05 -25.09 1.69
CA GLU A 249 -0.54 -25.18 3.06
C GLU A 249 0.98 -25.01 3.13
#